data_AF-A0A354ENA7-F1
#
_entry.id   AF-A0A354ENA7-F1
#
_cell.length_a   1.000
_cell.length_b   1.000
_cell.length_c   1.000
_cell.angle_alpha   90.00
_cell.angle_beta   90.00
_cell.angle_gamma   90.00
#
_symmetry.space_group_name_H-M   'P 1'
#
loop_
_entity.id
_entity.type
_entity.pdbx_description
1 polymer ?
#
loop_
_entity_poly.entity_id
_entity_poly.type
_entity_poly.pdbx_seq_one_letter_code
_entity_poly.pdbx_strand_id
1 'polypeptide(L)'
;MQEAANQAVEEAYSAAEKWPPMNSAHEAYAVLLEEVDELWDHVKTNQKRRNLSAMRAEAIQVAAMALRFVVDVCDEERGRK
;
A
#
# COMPACT_ATOMS: atom_id res chain seq x y z
N MET A 1 -14.62 5.40 8.61
CA MET A 1 -13.33 6.10 8.37
C MET A 1 -12.28 5.64 9.37
N GLN A 2 -12.50 5.80 10.69
CA GLN A 2 -11.58 5.31 11.73
C GLN A 2 -11.21 3.82 11.57
N GLU A 3 -12.21 2.95 11.38
CA GLU A 3 -11.99 1.51 11.19
C GLU A 3 -11.08 1.20 9.99
N ALA A 4 -11.31 1.86 8.85
CA ALA A 4 -10.48 1.66 7.65
C ALA A 4 -9.05 2.18 7.86
N ALA A 5 -8.88 3.29 8.59
CA ALA A 5 -7.56 3.80 8.95
C ALA A 5 -6.82 2.80 9.86
N ASN A 6 -7.49 2.23 10.85
CA ASN A 6 -6.89 1.22 11.73
C ASN A 6 -6.46 -0.01 10.94
N GLN A 7 -7.26 -0.48 9.98
CA GLN A 7 -6.90 -1.60 9.13
C GLN A 7 -5.68 -1.31 8.24
N ALA A 8 -5.55 -0.08 7.71
CA ALA A 8 -4.35 0.31 6.98
C ALA A 8 -3.10 0.33 7.87
N VAL A 9 -3.24 0.73 9.14
CA VAL A 9 -2.15 0.67 10.13
C VAL A 9 -1.79 -0.78 10.45
N GLU A 10 -2.78 -1.65 10.70
CA GLU A 10 -2.59 -3.09 10.94
C GLU A 10 -1.90 -3.77 9.75
N GLU A 11 -2.33 -3.45 8.52
CA GLU A 11 -1.72 -3.97 7.30
C GLU A 11 -0.28 -3.48 7.13
N ALA A 12 0.01 -2.21 7.45
CA ALA A 12 1.38 -1.68 7.40
C ALA A 12 2.31 -2.40 8.39
N TYR A 13 1.84 -2.71 9.61
CA TYR A 13 2.59 -3.51 10.57
C TYR A 13 2.79 -4.94 10.08
N SER A 14 1.72 -5.60 9.62
CA SER A 14 1.77 -6.95 9.02
C SER A 14 2.80 -7.03 7.88
N ALA A 15 2.85 -6.02 7.01
CA ALA A 15 3.82 -5.96 5.91
C ALA A 15 5.25 -5.71 6.42
N ALA A 16 5.43 -4.87 7.44
CA ALA A 16 6.74 -4.61 8.05
C ALA A 16 7.29 -5.83 8.83
N GLU A 17 6.43 -6.69 9.35
CA GLU A 17 6.84 -7.97 9.97
C GLU A 17 7.30 -8.99 8.92
N LYS A 18 6.68 -8.99 7.74
CA LYS A 18 6.97 -9.95 6.66
C LYS A 18 8.17 -9.56 5.80
N TRP A 19 8.40 -8.26 5.61
CA TRP A 19 9.34 -7.73 4.64
C TRP A 19 10.30 -6.71 5.27
N PRO A 20 11.58 -6.69 4.88
CA PRO A 20 12.52 -5.68 5.36
C PRO A 20 12.10 -4.25 4.94
N PRO A 21 12.65 -3.21 5.58
CA PRO A 21 12.49 -1.83 5.13
C PRO A 21 12.94 -1.66 3.66
N MET A 22 12.21 -0.82 2.92
CA MET A 22 12.56 -0.49 1.54
C MET A 22 13.85 0.34 1.48
N ASN A 23 14.67 0.15 0.44
CA ASN A 23 16.03 0.70 0.37
C ASN A 23 16.12 2.06 -0.34
N SER A 24 15.10 2.44 -1.12
CA SER A 24 15.08 3.68 -1.88
C SER A 24 13.67 4.15 -2.21
N ALA A 25 13.52 5.44 -2.52
CA ALA A 25 12.25 6.00 -2.98
C ALA A 25 11.72 5.33 -4.27
N HIS A 26 12.60 4.87 -5.16
CA HIS A 26 12.22 4.15 -6.38
C HIS A 26 11.64 2.77 -6.09
N GLU A 27 12.28 2.00 -5.20
CA GLU A 27 11.75 0.72 -4.72
C GLU A 27 10.41 0.91 -4.03
N ALA A 28 10.32 1.90 -3.12
CA ALA A 28 9.08 2.16 -2.41
C ALA A 28 7.95 2.64 -3.32
N TYR A 29 8.27 3.43 -4.35
CA TYR A 29 7.29 3.80 -5.35
C TYR A 29 6.83 2.60 -6.18
N ALA A 30 7.74 1.69 -6.55
CA ALA A 30 7.38 0.48 -7.29
C ALA A 30 6.41 -0.42 -6.50
N VAL A 31 6.67 -0.62 -5.20
CA VAL A 31 5.79 -1.39 -4.31
C VAL A 31 4.44 -0.69 -4.14
N LEU A 32 4.43 0.63 -3.92
CA LEU A 32 3.16 1.38 -3.84
C LEU A 32 2.37 1.32 -5.16
N LEU A 33 3.07 1.39 -6.29
CA LEU A 33 2.45 1.32 -7.61
C LEU A 33 1.83 -0.05 -7.88
N GLU A 34 2.46 -1.13 -7.42
CA GLU A 34 1.91 -2.49 -7.50
C GLU A 34 0.52 -2.56 -6.84
N GLU A 35 0.38 -2.09 -5.60
CA GLU A 35 -0.92 -2.07 -4.91
C GLU A 35 -1.95 -1.16 -5.62
N VAL A 36 -1.50 -0.06 -6.22
CA VAL A 36 -2.38 0.83 -7.00
C VAL A 36 -2.87 0.14 -8.28
N ASP A 37 -2.02 -0.63 -8.95
CA ASP A 37 -2.37 -1.40 -10.13
C ASP A 37 -3.33 -2.56 -9.78
N GLU A 38 -3.14 -3.23 -8.65
CA GLU A 38 -4.08 -4.24 -8.13
C GLU A 38 -5.44 -3.64 -7.79
N LEU A 39 -5.47 -2.48 -7.12
CA LEU A 39 -6.70 -1.72 -6.92
C LEU A 39 -7.35 -1.35 -8.25
N TRP A 40 -6.55 -0.91 -9.22
CA TRP A 40 -7.02 -0.53 -10.55
C TRP A 40 -7.66 -1.69 -11.30
N ASP A 41 -7.16 -2.91 -11.17
CA ASP A 41 -7.75 -4.13 -11.74
C ASP A 41 -9.19 -4.35 -11.25
N HIS A 42 -9.46 -4.09 -9.98
CA HIS A 42 -10.82 -4.12 -9.43
C HIS A 42 -11.69 -2.95 -9.87
N VAL A 43 -11.11 -1.74 -9.96
CA VAL A 43 -11.85 -0.55 -10.40
C VAL A 43 -12.25 -0.67 -11.87
N LYS A 44 -11.37 -1.13 -12.76
CA LYS A 44 -11.65 -1.23 -14.20
C LYS A 44 -12.55 -2.43 -14.57
N THR A 45 -12.82 -3.32 -13.63
CA THR A 45 -13.78 -4.41 -13.79
C THR A 45 -15.22 -3.88 -13.96
N ASN A 46 -16.04 -4.63 -14.71
CA ASN A 46 -17.47 -4.34 -14.87
C ASN A 46 -18.16 -4.19 -13.50
N GLN A 47 -18.84 -3.07 -13.28
CA GLN A 47 -19.48 -2.71 -12.01
C GLN A 47 -20.43 -3.79 -11.47
N LYS A 48 -21.14 -4.52 -12.34
CA LYS A 48 -22.06 -5.60 -11.95
C LYS A 48 -21.37 -6.87 -11.46
N ARG A 49 -20.06 -7.02 -11.70
CA ARG A 49 -19.25 -8.20 -11.35
C ARG A 49 -18.11 -7.85 -10.40
N ARG A 50 -18.08 -6.63 -9.88
CA ARG A 50 -16.98 -6.15 -9.06
C ARG A 50 -16.97 -6.85 -7.71
N ASN A 51 -15.81 -7.35 -7.30
CA ASN A 51 -15.59 -7.82 -5.94
C ASN A 51 -15.25 -6.64 -5.04
N LEU A 52 -16.25 -6.11 -4.32
CA LEU A 52 -16.07 -4.96 -3.43
C LEU A 52 -15.18 -5.27 -2.23
N SER A 53 -15.14 -6.53 -1.77
CA SER A 53 -14.28 -6.93 -0.66
C SER A 53 -12.81 -6.89 -1.07
N ALA A 54 -12.48 -7.43 -2.25
CA ALA A 54 -11.12 -7.39 -2.78
C ALA A 54 -10.70 -5.95 -3.10
N MET A 55 -11.56 -5.17 -3.77
CA MET A 55 -11.29 -3.75 -4.01
C MET A 55 -11.02 -2.96 -2.72
N ARG A 56 -11.71 -3.29 -1.62
CA ARG A 56 -11.47 -2.67 -0.31
C ARG A 56 -10.14 -3.12 0.29
N ALA A 57 -9.75 -4.38 0.10
CA ALA A 57 -8.46 -4.90 0.55
C ALA A 57 -7.31 -4.16 -0.15
N GLU A 58 -7.34 -4.08 -1.49
CA GLU A 58 -6.28 -3.37 -2.23
C GLU A 58 -6.24 -1.88 -1.87
N ALA A 59 -7.38 -1.23 -1.64
CA ALA A 59 -7.40 0.16 -1.17
C ALA A 59 -6.76 0.34 0.23
N ILE A 60 -6.88 -0.67 1.10
CA ILE A 60 -6.21 -0.70 2.41
C ILE A 60 -4.71 -0.93 2.23
N GLN A 61 -4.31 -1.83 1.34
CA GLN A 61 -2.90 -2.06 1.04
C GLN A 61 -2.23 -0.82 0.43
N VAL A 62 -2.91 -0.08 -0.47
CA VAL A 62 -2.42 1.23 -0.97
C VAL A 62 -2.16 2.20 0.19
N ALA A 63 -3.09 2.31 1.13
CA ALA A 63 -2.91 3.17 2.30
C ALA A 63 -1.77 2.68 3.21
N ALA A 64 -1.63 1.37 3.39
CA ALA A 64 -0.56 0.75 4.16
C ALA A 64 0.82 0.97 3.53
N MET A 65 0.93 0.82 2.20
CA MET A 65 2.18 1.05 1.48
C MET A 65 2.55 2.53 1.44
N ALA A 66 1.57 3.45 1.43
CA ALA A 66 1.84 4.87 1.63
C ALA A 66 2.43 5.16 3.02
N LEU A 67 1.93 4.51 4.08
CA LEU A 67 2.52 4.62 5.42
C LEU A 67 3.95 4.07 5.44
N ARG A 68 4.17 2.89 4.85
CA ARG A 68 5.52 2.31 4.73
C ARG A 68 6.47 3.16 3.90
N PHE A 69 6.00 3.79 2.82
CA PHE A 69 6.81 4.75 2.06
C PHE A 69 7.32 5.87 2.97
N VAL A 70 6.44 6.45 3.79
CA VAL A 70 6.83 7.50 4.75
C VAL A 70 7.83 6.98 5.78
N VAL A 71 7.61 5.80 6.34
CA VAL A 71 8.44 5.26 7.43
C VAL A 71 9.79 4.76 6.93
N ASP A 72 9.83 4.10 5.77
CA ASP A 72 11.03 3.41 5.33
C ASP A 72 11.97 4.29 4.53
N VAL A 73 11.45 5.27 3.78
CA VAL A 73 12.26 6.02 2.81
C VAL A 73 12.10 7.54 2.85
N CYS A 74 11.18 8.12 3.61
CA CYS A 74 11.10 9.60 3.75
C CYS A 74 12.04 10.16 4.83
N ASP A 75 13.28 9.67 4.85
CA ASP A 75 14.38 10.17 5.70
C ASP A 75 15.60 10.57 4.85
N GLU A 76 16.61 11.16 5.51
CA GLU A 76 17.83 11.61 4.82
C GLU A 76 18.76 10.46 4.37
N GLU A 77 18.57 9.24 4.88
CA GLU A 77 19.45 8.10 4.61
C GLU A 77 19.03 7.31 3.36
N ARG A 78 17.72 7.15 3.15
CA ARG A 78 17.13 6.29 2.12
C ARG A 78 16.35 7.05 1.04
N GLY A 79 15.78 8.21 1.38
CA GLY A 79 14.97 9.01 0.44
C GLY A 79 15.79 9.88 -0.52
N ARG A 80 17.04 10.19 -0.15
CA ARG A 80 17.95 11.03 -0.95
C ARG A 80 18.78 10.25 -1.99
N LYS A 81 18.66 8.93 -2.06
CA LYS A 81 19.39 8.10 -3.02
C LYS A 81 18.65 7.99 -4.35
#